data_AF-A0A9R1R723-F1
#
_entry.id   AF-A0A9R1R723-F1
#
_cell.length_a   1.000
_cell.length_b   1.000
_cell.length_c   1.000
_cell.angle_alpha   90.00
_cell.angle_beta   90.00
_cell.angle_gamma   90.00
#
_symmetry.space_group_name_H-M   'P 1'
#
loop_
_entity.id
_entity.type
_entity.pdbx_description
1 polymer ?
#
loop_
_entity_poly.entity_id
_entity_poly.type
_entity_poly.pdbx_seq_one_letter_code
_entity_poly.pdbx_strand_id
1 'polypeptide(L)'
;MASTSCFLHQSTARLAASARPAPAVGRTQLFVCKAQKNDEAASDAAVVTSRRAALSLLAGAAAIAVKVSPAAAAYGEAANVFGKAKKNTDFVAYSGEGFKLMIPAKWNPSKEREFPGQVLRYEDNFDATSNLSVIINPTTKKTITDYGGFESDAVATANVLESSAPVVDGKQYYSITVLTRTADGDEGGKHQLITATVADGKLYVCKAQAGDKRWFKGAKKFVENAAGSFSVA
;
A
#
# COMPACT_ATOMS: atom_id res chain seq x y z
N MET A 1 -68.01 -34.75 9.41
CA MET A 1 -68.77 -33.49 9.34
C MET A 1 -68.64 -32.77 10.67
N ALA A 2 -67.95 -31.63 10.71
CA ALA A 2 -67.94 -30.64 11.80
C ALA A 2 -67.03 -29.49 11.32
N SER A 3 -67.62 -28.48 10.67
CA SER A 3 -67.96 -27.16 11.21
C SER A 3 -66.77 -26.24 11.53
N THR A 4 -66.67 -25.25 10.66
CA THR A 4 -65.92 -23.99 10.66
C THR A 4 -66.09 -23.14 11.91
N SER A 5 -65.01 -22.50 12.37
CA SER A 5 -65.05 -21.10 12.80
C SER A 5 -63.68 -20.45 12.64
N CYS A 6 -63.61 -19.35 11.90
CA CYS A 6 -62.44 -18.50 11.75
C CYS A 6 -62.70 -17.21 12.55
N PHE A 7 -61.89 -16.95 13.58
CA PHE A 7 -61.93 -15.68 14.32
C PHE A 7 -60.97 -14.68 13.68
N LEU A 8 -61.52 -13.62 13.07
CA LEU A 8 -60.77 -12.42 12.68
C LEU A 8 -60.37 -11.64 13.94
N HIS A 9 -59.07 -11.49 14.19
CA HIS A 9 -58.55 -10.46 15.10
C HIS A 9 -58.30 -9.17 14.31
N GLN A 10 -59.05 -8.11 14.62
CA GLN A 10 -58.77 -6.75 14.15
C GLN A 10 -57.73 -6.08 15.05
N SER A 11 -56.51 -5.96 14.56
CA SER A 11 -55.45 -5.15 15.17
C SER A 11 -55.63 -3.69 14.77
N THR A 12 -56.07 -2.84 15.70
CA THR A 12 -56.09 -1.38 15.50
C THR A 12 -54.69 -0.81 15.69
N ALA A 13 -53.99 -0.53 14.59
CA ALA A 13 -52.72 0.18 14.62
C ALA A 13 -52.98 1.69 14.86
N ARG A 14 -52.53 2.20 16.02
CA ARG A 14 -52.50 3.63 16.31
C ARG A 14 -51.31 4.26 15.57
N LEU A 15 -51.59 5.10 14.57
CA LEU A 15 -50.58 5.94 13.92
C LEU A 15 -50.24 7.11 14.86
N ALA A 16 -49.05 7.08 15.46
CA ALA A 16 -48.47 8.24 16.13
C ALA A 16 -47.93 9.20 15.05
N ALA A 17 -48.51 10.40 14.98
CA ALA A 17 -48.01 11.47 14.13
C ALA A 17 -46.68 12.00 14.70
N SER A 18 -45.60 11.81 13.96
CA SER A 18 -44.30 12.43 14.26
C SER A 18 -44.32 13.90 13.83
N ALA A 19 -44.26 14.82 14.78
CA ALA A 19 -44.12 16.24 14.51
C ALA A 19 -42.72 16.53 13.95
N ARG A 20 -42.65 16.92 12.67
CA ARG A 20 -41.42 17.45 12.06
C ARG A 20 -41.17 18.87 12.56
N PRO A 21 -39.96 19.23 13.04
CA PRO A 21 -39.62 20.63 13.25
C PRO A 21 -39.48 21.33 11.90
N ALA A 22 -40.17 22.46 11.74
CA ALA A 22 -40.02 23.35 10.60
C ALA A 22 -38.66 24.07 10.67
N PRO A 23 -37.93 24.25 9.56
CA PRO A 23 -36.70 25.04 9.56
C PRO A 23 -37.03 26.54 9.74
N ALA A 24 -36.30 27.20 10.63
CA ALA A 24 -36.35 28.64 10.81
C ALA A 24 -35.79 29.35 9.56
N VAL A 25 -36.59 30.25 8.98
CA VAL A 25 -36.19 31.08 7.84
C VAL A 25 -35.17 32.12 8.32
N GLY A 26 -33.89 31.87 8.03
CA GLY A 26 -32.81 32.82 8.25
C GLY A 26 -32.91 34.00 7.27
N ARG A 27 -32.84 35.22 7.82
CA ARG A 27 -32.86 36.49 7.08
C ARG A 27 -31.77 36.52 6.01
N THR A 28 -32.16 36.58 4.75
CA THR A 28 -31.25 36.69 3.59
C THR A 28 -30.59 38.07 3.60
N GLN A 29 -29.32 38.16 4.00
CA GLN A 29 -28.52 39.36 3.75
C GLN A 29 -27.87 39.23 2.36
N LEU A 30 -28.40 40.00 1.41
CA LEU A 30 -27.83 40.18 0.08
C LEU A 30 -26.53 40.99 0.21
N PHE A 31 -25.39 40.35 0.03
CA PHE A 31 -24.12 41.06 -0.18
C PHE A 31 -24.02 41.46 -1.65
N VAL A 32 -24.13 42.77 -1.91
CA VAL A 32 -23.88 43.35 -3.23
C VAL A 32 -22.38 43.67 -3.32
N CYS A 33 -21.63 42.87 -4.06
CA CYS A 33 -20.24 43.16 -4.40
C CYS A 33 -20.20 44.18 -5.56
N LYS A 34 -19.90 45.44 -5.26
CA LYS A 34 -19.51 46.43 -6.28
C LYS A 34 -18.00 46.36 -6.49
N ALA A 35 -17.57 45.98 -7.70
CA ALA A 35 -16.20 46.15 -8.15
C ALA A 35 -16.06 47.57 -8.73
N GLN A 36 -15.23 48.42 -8.12
CA GLN A 36 -14.78 49.67 -8.72
C GLN A 36 -13.46 49.41 -9.45
N LYS A 37 -13.47 49.68 -10.76
CA LYS A 37 -12.27 49.77 -11.59
C LYS A 37 -11.75 51.20 -11.46
N ASN A 38 -10.53 51.37 -10.91
CA ASN A 38 -9.78 52.62 -11.02
C ASN A 38 -8.64 52.40 -12.02
N ASP A 39 -8.71 53.14 -13.13
CA ASP A 39 -7.61 53.29 -14.08
C ASP A 39 -6.60 54.30 -13.50
N GLU A 40 -5.31 53.98 -13.60
CA GLU A 40 -4.19 54.82 -13.17
C GLU A 40 -3.96 55.99 -14.14
N ALA A 41 -3.75 57.19 -13.59
CA ALA A 41 -3.06 58.28 -14.27
C ALA A 41 -2.15 59.01 -13.27
N ALA A 42 -0.90 59.20 -13.69
CA ALA A 42 0.23 59.69 -12.90
C ALA A 42 0.14 61.17 -12.51
N SER A 43 0.81 61.56 -11.41
CA SER A 43 1.81 62.64 -11.40
C SER A 43 2.44 62.86 -10.02
N ASP A 44 3.60 63.50 -10.07
CA ASP A 44 4.72 63.62 -9.14
C ASP A 44 4.51 64.31 -7.78
N ALA A 45 5.52 64.05 -6.92
CA ALA A 45 6.09 64.90 -5.87
C ALA A 45 5.29 65.13 -4.56
N ALA A 46 5.77 64.51 -3.48
CA ALA A 46 6.37 65.23 -2.34
C ALA A 46 6.81 64.24 -1.25
N VAL A 47 8.10 64.29 -0.94
CA VAL A 47 8.69 63.72 0.28
C VAL A 47 8.07 64.40 1.49
N VAL A 48 7.27 63.67 2.26
CA VAL A 48 7.01 63.98 3.68
C VAL A 48 7.16 62.68 4.47
N THR A 49 8.33 62.55 5.08
CA THR A 49 8.70 61.52 6.03
C THR A 49 7.75 61.54 7.23
N SER A 50 6.86 60.56 7.35
CA SER A 50 6.06 60.36 8.56
C SER A 50 6.31 58.94 9.11
N ARG A 51 6.77 58.89 10.37
CA ARG A 51 7.17 57.70 11.12
C ARG A 51 6.05 56.66 11.34
N ARG A 52 4.88 56.87 10.76
CA ARG A 52 3.71 55.98 10.86
C ARG A 52 3.51 55.06 9.65
N ALA A 53 4.25 55.27 8.55
CA ALA A 53 4.20 54.42 7.35
C ALA A 53 5.15 53.20 7.41
N ALA A 54 6.06 53.15 8.39
CA ALA A 54 7.00 52.03 8.54
C ALA A 54 6.37 50.78 9.20
N LEU A 55 5.22 50.92 9.86
CA LEU A 55 4.57 49.81 10.57
C LEU A 55 3.50 49.07 9.73
N SER A 56 3.24 49.51 8.50
CA SER A 56 2.31 48.86 7.57
C SER A 56 3.01 47.98 6.51
N LEU A 57 4.33 47.81 6.59
CA LEU A 57 5.11 46.98 5.66
C LEU A 57 5.50 45.59 6.21
N LEU A 58 5.02 45.20 7.40
CA LEU A 58 5.35 43.88 8.00
C LEU A 58 4.19 42.87 7.98
N ALA A 59 3.18 43.08 7.14
CA ALA A 59 2.06 42.13 6.99
C ALA A 59 1.72 41.94 5.51
N GLY A 60 2.64 41.37 4.73
CA GLY A 60 2.37 41.15 3.31
C GLY A 60 3.49 40.46 2.55
N ALA A 61 3.77 39.20 2.87
CA ALA A 61 4.23 38.17 1.92
C ALA A 61 4.63 36.89 2.68
N ALA A 62 3.64 36.10 3.07
CA ALA A 62 3.84 34.66 3.25
C ALA A 62 2.69 33.96 2.54
N ALA A 63 2.65 34.07 1.20
CA ALA A 63 1.91 33.12 0.39
C ALA A 63 2.69 31.80 0.45
N ILE A 64 2.27 30.97 1.40
CA ILE A 64 2.81 29.64 1.62
C ILE A 64 2.52 28.82 0.37
N ALA A 65 3.49 28.68 -0.52
CA ALA A 65 3.43 27.74 -1.64
C ALA A 65 3.67 26.31 -1.12
N VAL A 66 2.79 25.82 -0.23
CA VAL A 66 2.73 24.38 0.04
C VAL A 66 2.06 23.77 -1.19
N LYS A 67 2.86 23.10 -2.02
CA LYS A 67 2.34 22.07 -2.93
C LYS A 67 1.74 20.99 -2.05
N VAL A 68 0.44 21.05 -1.81
CA VAL A 68 -0.30 19.98 -1.15
C VAL A 68 -0.39 18.83 -2.15
N SER A 69 0.40 17.78 -1.96
CA SER A 69 0.18 16.50 -2.63
C SER A 69 -1.16 15.93 -2.14
N PRO A 70 -2.18 15.78 -3.00
CA PRO A 70 -3.48 15.31 -2.58
C PRO A 70 -3.41 13.78 -2.48
N ALA A 71 -3.12 13.27 -1.28
CA ALA A 71 -3.19 11.84 -1.01
C ALA A 71 -3.59 11.60 0.44
N ALA A 72 -4.78 12.08 0.82
CA ALA A 72 -5.48 11.66 2.02
C ALA A 72 -6.98 11.90 1.81
N ALA A 73 -7.70 10.86 1.40
CA ALA A 73 -9.14 10.91 1.32
C ALA A 73 -9.75 10.88 2.72
N ALA A 74 -9.89 12.08 3.28
CA ALA A 74 -10.54 12.33 4.54
C ALA A 74 -12.06 12.20 4.40
N TYR A 75 -12.74 11.90 5.51
CA TYR A 75 -14.20 11.89 5.59
C TYR A 75 -14.79 13.17 4.97
N GLY A 76 -15.61 13.01 3.93
CA GLY A 76 -16.14 14.12 3.12
C GLY A 76 -15.45 14.32 1.75
N GLU A 77 -14.48 13.48 1.37
CA GLU A 77 -13.92 13.51 0.00
C GLU A 77 -15.01 13.19 -1.03
N ALA A 78 -15.12 14.05 -2.04
CA ALA A 78 -16.05 13.85 -3.15
C ALA A 78 -15.69 12.58 -3.93
N ALA A 79 -16.69 11.86 -4.43
CA ALA A 79 -16.46 10.70 -5.27
C ALA A 79 -15.59 11.08 -6.49
N ASN A 80 -14.66 10.18 -6.85
CA ASN A 80 -13.76 10.38 -7.99
C ASN A 80 -14.47 10.14 -9.33
N VAL A 81 -15.53 10.90 -9.61
CA VAL A 81 -16.33 10.82 -10.82
C VAL A 81 -15.54 11.46 -11.97
N PHE A 82 -15.30 10.71 -13.04
CA PHE A 82 -14.41 11.09 -14.17
C PHE A 82 -12.94 11.30 -13.77
N GLY A 83 -12.54 10.76 -12.63
CA GLY A 83 -11.14 10.67 -12.23
C GLY A 83 -10.29 9.91 -13.22
N LYS A 84 -9.02 10.29 -13.34
CA LYS A 84 -8.05 9.50 -14.10
C LYS A 84 -7.86 8.13 -13.45
N ALA A 85 -7.87 7.07 -14.26
CA ALA A 85 -7.60 5.72 -13.78
C ALA A 85 -6.21 5.65 -13.14
N LYS A 86 -6.14 5.06 -11.93
CA LYS A 86 -4.87 4.88 -11.23
C LYS A 86 -3.94 3.99 -12.05
N LYS A 87 -2.67 4.37 -12.14
CA LYS A 87 -1.59 3.58 -12.74
C LYS A 87 -0.69 3.06 -11.61
N ASN A 88 0.01 1.94 -11.84
CA ASN A 88 0.94 1.33 -10.88
C ASN A 88 0.30 0.84 -9.56
N THR A 89 -0.93 0.35 -9.62
CA THR A 89 -1.63 -0.26 -8.46
C THR A 89 -1.40 -1.77 -8.35
N ASP A 90 -0.50 -2.33 -9.16
CA ASP A 90 -0.21 -3.78 -9.17
C ASP A 90 0.52 -4.22 -7.90
N PHE A 91 1.26 -3.30 -7.26
CA PHE A 91 2.05 -3.56 -6.07
C PHE A 91 1.85 -2.48 -5.01
N VAL A 92 1.99 -2.88 -3.75
CA VAL A 92 1.97 -2.02 -2.58
C VAL A 92 3.36 -2.05 -1.94
N ALA A 93 3.94 -0.89 -1.70
CA ALA A 93 5.20 -0.78 -0.98
C ALA A 93 4.99 -1.14 0.50
N TYR A 94 5.75 -2.10 0.99
CA TYR A 94 5.76 -2.51 2.39
C TYR A 94 7.11 -2.19 3.03
N SER A 95 7.07 -1.57 4.21
CA SER A 95 8.25 -1.30 5.02
C SER A 95 8.13 -2.09 6.33
N GLY A 96 9.00 -3.07 6.51
CA GLY A 96 9.12 -3.85 7.72
C GLY A 96 10.27 -3.37 8.60
N GLU A 97 10.62 -4.18 9.60
CA GLU A 97 11.74 -3.88 10.50
C GLU A 97 13.08 -4.12 9.79
N GLY A 98 13.66 -3.04 9.24
CA GLY A 98 14.95 -3.06 8.56
C GLY A 98 14.91 -3.53 7.10
N PHE A 99 13.73 -3.78 6.52
CA PHE A 99 13.59 -4.19 5.13
C PHE A 99 12.42 -3.51 4.43
N LYS A 100 12.49 -3.45 3.10
CA LYS A 100 11.43 -2.96 2.21
C LYS A 100 11.21 -3.95 1.09
N LEU A 101 9.97 -4.06 0.62
CA LEU A 101 9.62 -4.85 -0.57
C LEU A 101 8.32 -4.34 -1.21
N MET A 102 8.10 -4.72 -2.45
CA MET A 102 6.85 -4.49 -3.17
C MET A 102 6.00 -5.76 -3.12
N ILE A 103 4.86 -5.69 -2.41
CA ILE A 103 3.94 -6.81 -2.27
C ILE A 103 2.87 -6.72 -3.36
N PRO A 104 2.50 -7.81 -4.05
CA PRO A 104 1.38 -7.80 -4.99
C PRO A 104 0.10 -7.30 -4.32
N ALA A 105 -0.53 -6.28 -4.89
CA ALA A 105 -1.64 -5.57 -4.24
C ALA A 105 -2.89 -6.42 -3.99
N LYS A 106 -3.02 -7.55 -4.69
CA LYS A 106 -4.15 -8.49 -4.55
C LYS A 106 -3.92 -9.57 -3.49
N TRP A 107 -2.73 -9.63 -2.90
CA TRP A 107 -2.41 -10.61 -1.88
C TRP A 107 -2.85 -10.12 -0.51
N ASN A 108 -3.32 -11.05 0.31
CA ASN A 108 -3.82 -10.77 1.65
C ASN A 108 -2.73 -11.10 2.69
N PRO A 109 -2.64 -10.33 3.79
CA PRO A 109 -1.78 -10.69 4.90
C PRO A 109 -2.28 -11.97 5.57
N SER A 110 -1.37 -12.91 5.78
CA SER A 110 -1.65 -14.20 6.42
C SER A 110 -1.05 -14.25 7.83
N LYS A 111 -1.78 -14.88 8.75
CA LYS A 111 -1.32 -15.07 10.14
C LYS A 111 -0.49 -16.35 10.31
N GLU A 112 -0.42 -17.18 9.28
CA GLU A 112 0.37 -18.41 9.34
C GLU A 112 1.85 -18.11 9.55
N ARG A 113 2.50 -19.01 10.28
CA ARG A 113 3.94 -18.98 10.57
C ARG A 113 4.50 -20.36 10.25
N GLU A 114 5.12 -20.46 9.09
CA GLU A 114 5.75 -21.69 8.60
C GLU A 114 7.18 -21.83 9.10
N PHE A 115 7.88 -20.72 9.30
CA PHE A 115 9.31 -20.71 9.62
C PHE A 115 9.61 -19.97 10.94
N PRO A 116 10.63 -20.42 11.70
CA PRO A 116 11.11 -19.65 12.84
C PRO A 116 11.66 -18.30 12.36
N GLY A 117 11.36 -17.23 13.12
CA GLY A 117 11.76 -15.87 12.76
C GLY A 117 10.93 -15.23 11.64
N GLN A 118 9.82 -15.84 11.23
CA GLN A 118 8.95 -15.28 10.20
C GLN A 118 8.19 -14.05 10.72
N VAL A 119 8.49 -12.90 10.12
CA VAL A 119 7.89 -11.60 10.48
C VAL A 119 6.72 -11.23 9.55
N LEU A 120 6.74 -11.73 8.32
CA LEU A 120 5.76 -11.39 7.29
C LEU A 120 5.28 -12.63 6.57
N ARG A 121 3.98 -12.67 6.27
CA ARG A 121 3.39 -13.61 5.31
C ARG A 121 2.27 -12.93 4.54
N TYR A 122 2.29 -13.04 3.22
CA TYR A 122 1.20 -12.69 2.34
C TYR A 122 0.91 -13.86 1.42
N GLU A 123 -0.35 -14.06 1.08
CA GLU A 123 -0.80 -15.12 0.18
C GLU A 123 -1.80 -14.57 -0.84
N ASP A 124 -1.87 -15.19 -2.01
CA ASP A 124 -2.87 -14.84 -3.00
C ASP A 124 -4.28 -15.14 -2.46
N ASN A 125 -5.21 -14.25 -2.74
CA ASN A 125 -6.60 -14.35 -2.32
C ASN A 125 -7.31 -15.62 -2.83
N PHE A 126 -6.84 -16.20 -3.93
CA PHE A 126 -7.46 -17.39 -4.53
C PHE A 126 -6.71 -18.69 -4.23
N ASP A 127 -5.41 -18.62 -3.93
CA ASP A 127 -4.54 -19.79 -3.84
C ASP A 127 -3.43 -19.56 -2.81
N ALA A 128 -3.45 -20.36 -1.73
CA ALA A 128 -2.46 -20.29 -0.66
C ALA A 128 -1.06 -20.78 -1.09
N THR A 129 -0.96 -21.53 -2.20
CA THR A 129 0.34 -21.97 -2.72
C THR A 129 1.16 -20.78 -3.22
N SER A 130 0.50 -19.76 -3.75
CA SER A 130 1.11 -18.52 -4.19
C SER A 130 1.27 -17.56 -3.01
N ASN A 131 2.47 -17.51 -2.42
CA ASN A 131 2.70 -16.75 -1.20
C ASN A 131 4.10 -16.12 -1.13
N LEU A 132 4.27 -15.18 -0.21
CA LEU A 132 5.53 -14.52 0.12
C LEU A 132 5.70 -14.49 1.62
N SER A 133 6.89 -14.84 2.07
CA SER A 133 7.30 -14.76 3.47
C SER A 133 8.63 -14.03 3.60
N VAL A 134 8.74 -13.23 4.66
CA VAL A 134 10.01 -12.63 5.09
C VAL A 134 10.36 -13.19 6.46
N ILE A 135 11.59 -13.66 6.58
CA ILE A 135 12.14 -14.36 7.73
C ILE A 135 13.39 -13.60 8.16
N ILE A 136 13.48 -13.34 9.46
CA ILE A 136 14.60 -12.66 10.09
C ILE A 136 15.11 -13.54 11.22
N ASN A 137 16.34 -14.04 11.08
CA ASN A 137 16.98 -14.88 12.08
C ASN A 137 18.29 -14.24 12.56
N PRO A 138 18.63 -14.28 13.85
CA PRO A 138 19.94 -13.86 14.32
C PRO A 138 21.05 -14.70 13.69
N THR A 139 22.19 -14.08 13.36
CA THR A 139 23.36 -14.76 12.81
C THR A 139 24.67 -14.21 13.38
N THR A 140 25.67 -15.08 13.47
CA THR A 140 27.05 -14.71 13.83
C THR A 140 27.89 -14.31 12.62
N LYS A 141 27.36 -14.51 11.40
CA LYS A 141 28.02 -14.18 10.14
C LYS A 141 27.96 -12.69 9.86
N LYS A 142 29.00 -12.12 9.23
CA LYS A 142 29.06 -10.69 8.93
C LYS A 142 28.48 -10.38 7.57
N THR A 143 28.74 -11.24 6.60
CA THR A 143 28.22 -11.11 5.24
C THR A 143 27.52 -12.39 4.82
N ILE A 144 26.63 -12.31 3.82
CA ILE A 144 25.96 -13.50 3.28
C ILE A 144 26.95 -14.48 2.66
N THR A 145 28.10 -14.00 2.18
CA THR A 145 29.16 -14.83 1.58
C THR A 145 29.79 -15.81 2.57
N ASP A 146 29.73 -15.51 3.88
CA ASP A 146 30.28 -16.37 4.92
C ASP A 146 29.47 -17.66 5.14
N TYR A 147 28.31 -17.78 4.50
CA TYR A 147 27.50 -19.01 4.47
C TYR A 147 27.96 -20.02 3.41
N GLY A 148 28.92 -19.64 2.56
CA GLY A 148 29.27 -20.40 1.37
C GLY A 148 28.41 -19.95 0.19
N GLY A 149 29.00 -19.99 -1.01
CA GLY A 149 28.30 -19.67 -2.24
C GLY A 149 27.45 -20.85 -2.73
N PHE A 150 27.05 -20.78 -3.99
CA PHE A 150 26.39 -21.87 -4.68
C PHE A 150 27.44 -22.90 -5.11
N GLU A 151 27.86 -23.75 -4.17
CA GLU A 151 28.76 -24.87 -4.50
C GLU A 151 28.11 -25.78 -5.54
N SER A 152 28.83 -26.05 -6.63
CA SER A 152 28.46 -27.12 -7.56
C SER A 152 28.47 -28.44 -6.81
N ASP A 153 27.42 -29.25 -6.98
CA ASP A 153 27.25 -30.58 -6.37
C ASP A 153 26.79 -30.60 -4.89
N ALA A 154 26.36 -29.46 -4.33
CA ALA A 154 25.50 -29.50 -3.15
C ALA A 154 24.15 -30.12 -3.57
N VAL A 155 23.98 -31.43 -3.31
CA VAL A 155 22.82 -32.24 -3.72
C VAL A 155 21.53 -31.65 -3.16
N ALA A 156 20.91 -30.74 -3.90
CA ALA A 156 19.56 -30.32 -3.68
C ALA A 156 18.63 -31.30 -4.41
N THR A 157 17.68 -31.89 -3.70
CA THR A 157 16.54 -32.61 -4.29
C THR A 157 15.62 -31.72 -5.14
N ALA A 158 15.97 -30.42 -5.24
CA ALA A 158 15.26 -29.40 -5.95
C ALA A 158 16.11 -28.86 -7.11
N ASN A 159 15.47 -28.59 -8.24
CA ASN A 159 16.16 -28.09 -9.42
C ASN A 159 16.43 -26.60 -9.26
N VAL A 160 17.68 -26.22 -9.02
CA VAL A 160 18.11 -24.81 -9.09
C VAL A 160 18.04 -24.38 -10.56
N LEU A 161 17.16 -23.44 -10.87
CA LEU A 161 16.97 -22.91 -12.21
C LEU A 161 17.89 -21.71 -12.48
N GLU A 162 18.06 -20.86 -11.48
CA GLU A 162 18.88 -19.66 -11.55
C GLU A 162 19.49 -19.40 -10.19
N SER A 163 20.74 -18.94 -10.18
CA SER A 163 21.39 -18.43 -8.98
C SER A 163 22.18 -17.19 -9.36
N SER A 164 22.10 -16.17 -8.52
CA SER A 164 22.84 -14.93 -8.72
C SER A 164 23.23 -14.32 -7.39
N ALA A 165 24.31 -13.55 -7.42
CA ALA A 165 24.85 -12.85 -6.26
C ALA A 165 24.92 -11.35 -6.53
N PRO A 166 23.78 -10.63 -6.63
CA PRO A 166 23.79 -9.20 -6.89
C PRO A 166 24.23 -8.41 -5.66
N VAL A 167 24.90 -7.28 -5.89
CA VAL A 167 25.20 -6.28 -4.86
C VAL A 167 24.21 -5.14 -5.02
N VAL A 168 23.35 -4.94 -4.03
CA VAL A 168 22.34 -3.87 -4.00
C VAL A 168 22.65 -2.97 -2.81
N ASP A 169 22.78 -1.67 -3.05
CA ASP A 169 23.12 -0.67 -2.03
C ASP A 169 24.36 -1.01 -1.18
N GLY A 170 25.36 -1.64 -1.80
CA GLY A 170 26.60 -2.06 -1.16
C GLY A 170 26.48 -3.32 -0.28
N LYS A 171 25.29 -3.93 -0.18
CA LYS A 171 25.07 -5.20 0.50
C LYS A 171 25.01 -6.34 -0.51
N GLN A 172 25.68 -7.43 -0.19
CA GLN A 172 25.64 -8.64 -1.01
C GLN A 172 24.33 -9.38 -0.77
N TYR A 173 23.66 -9.75 -1.85
CA TYR A 173 22.49 -10.62 -1.84
C TYR A 173 22.82 -11.94 -2.52
N TYR A 174 22.09 -12.97 -2.11
CA TYR A 174 21.96 -14.22 -2.84
C TYR A 174 20.52 -14.36 -3.30
N SER A 175 20.32 -14.52 -4.61
CA SER A 175 19.03 -14.75 -5.23
C SER A 175 19.05 -16.12 -5.90
N ILE A 176 18.11 -16.99 -5.53
CA ILE A 176 18.02 -18.35 -6.02
C ILE A 176 16.60 -18.59 -6.50
N THR A 177 16.47 -19.13 -7.71
CA THR A 177 15.21 -19.65 -8.24
C THR A 177 15.27 -21.16 -8.23
N VAL A 178 14.33 -21.79 -7.53
CA VAL A 178 14.27 -23.23 -7.34
C VAL A 178 12.92 -23.73 -7.82
N LEU A 179 12.91 -24.80 -8.61
CA LEU A 179 11.70 -25.53 -8.96
C LEU A 179 11.64 -26.84 -8.19
N THR A 180 10.71 -26.90 -7.24
CA THR A 180 10.42 -28.11 -6.47
C THR A 180 9.25 -28.84 -7.12
N ARG A 181 9.42 -30.13 -7.44
CA ARG A 181 8.33 -31.00 -7.90
C ARG A 181 8.09 -32.09 -6.86
N THR A 182 6.83 -32.33 -6.56
CA THR A 182 6.38 -33.40 -5.66
C THR A 182 5.88 -34.59 -6.47
N ALA A 183 5.94 -35.79 -5.89
CA ALA A 183 5.62 -37.04 -6.60
C ALA A 183 4.14 -37.17 -6.99
N ASP A 184 3.25 -36.51 -6.25
CA ASP A 184 1.82 -36.38 -6.54
C ASP A 184 1.53 -35.46 -7.74
N GLY A 185 2.53 -34.70 -8.21
CA GLY A 185 2.37 -33.79 -9.34
C GLY A 185 1.53 -32.55 -9.03
N ASP A 186 1.33 -32.23 -7.74
CA ASP A 186 0.53 -31.08 -7.33
C ASP A 186 1.05 -29.79 -7.98
N GLU A 187 0.12 -29.06 -8.60
CA GLU A 187 0.33 -27.84 -9.40
C GLU A 187 1.44 -27.89 -10.48
N GLY A 188 1.97 -29.06 -10.84
CA GLY A 188 3.13 -29.21 -11.75
C GLY A 188 4.48 -28.88 -11.10
N GLY A 189 4.50 -28.66 -9.79
CA GLY A 189 5.63 -28.13 -9.03
C GLY A 189 5.42 -26.68 -8.59
N LYS A 190 6.36 -26.18 -7.80
CA LYS A 190 6.34 -24.84 -7.20
C LYS A 190 7.65 -24.13 -7.53
N HIS A 191 7.53 -22.95 -8.13
CA HIS A 191 8.66 -22.04 -8.31
C HIS A 191 8.84 -21.27 -7.02
N GLN A 192 10.04 -21.37 -6.43
CA GLN A 192 10.42 -20.69 -5.21
C GLN A 192 11.58 -19.76 -5.53
N LEU A 193 11.37 -18.47 -5.29
CA LEU A 193 12.37 -17.42 -5.43
C LEU A 193 12.79 -17.01 -4.04
N ILE A 194 14.07 -17.18 -3.74
CA ILE A 194 14.65 -16.94 -2.43
C ILE A 194 15.71 -15.86 -2.58
N THR A 195 15.51 -14.74 -1.90
CA THR A 195 16.46 -13.63 -1.84
C THR A 195 16.92 -13.47 -0.40
N ALA A 196 18.22 -13.60 -0.15
CA ALA A 196 18.81 -13.57 1.18
C ALA A 196 19.96 -12.57 1.28
N THR A 197 20.10 -11.94 2.45
CA THR A 197 21.23 -11.07 2.79
C THR A 197 21.46 -11.03 4.30
N VAL A 198 22.63 -10.55 4.72
CA VAL A 198 22.98 -10.36 6.13
C VAL A 198 23.21 -8.88 6.39
N ALA A 199 22.54 -8.36 7.42
CA ALA A 199 22.73 -7.00 7.92
C ALA A 199 22.55 -6.99 9.44
N ASP A 200 23.33 -6.18 10.15
CA ASP A 200 23.21 -5.97 11.61
C ASP A 200 23.18 -7.26 12.45
N GLY A 201 23.95 -8.27 12.05
CA GLY A 201 23.97 -9.58 12.73
C GLY A 201 22.65 -10.36 12.60
N LYS A 202 21.81 -10.02 11.63
CA LYS A 202 20.57 -10.73 11.28
C LYS A 202 20.64 -11.20 9.83
N LEU A 203 20.20 -12.43 9.60
CA LEU A 203 19.95 -13.01 8.29
C LEU A 203 18.52 -12.67 7.88
N TYR A 204 18.40 -11.94 6.79
CA TYR A 204 17.14 -11.58 6.15
C TYR A 204 16.91 -12.51 4.96
N VAL A 205 15.79 -13.21 4.95
CA VAL A 205 15.39 -14.09 3.85
C VAL A 205 13.99 -13.72 3.39
N CYS A 206 13.85 -13.35 2.13
CA CYS A 206 12.58 -13.22 1.44
C CYS A 206 12.36 -14.46 0.56
N LYS A 207 11.29 -15.19 0.79
CA LYS A 207 10.87 -16.31 -0.06
C LYS A 207 9.53 -15.96 -0.69
N ALA A 208 9.47 -15.94 -2.02
CA ALA A 208 8.23 -15.80 -2.77
C ALA A 208 8.03 -17.04 -3.63
N GLN A 209 6.82 -17.58 -3.68
CA GLN A 209 6.54 -18.80 -4.42
C GLN A 209 5.20 -18.74 -5.14
N ALA A 210 5.07 -19.54 -6.18
CA ALA A 210 3.81 -19.86 -6.83
C ALA A 210 3.86 -21.25 -7.47
N GLY A 211 2.72 -21.91 -7.55
CA GLY A 211 2.58 -23.15 -8.33
C GLY A 211 2.84 -22.92 -9.80
N ASP A 212 3.42 -23.91 -10.48
CA ASP A 212 3.75 -23.84 -11.90
C ASP A 212 2.50 -23.52 -12.74
N LYS A 213 1.35 -24.12 -12.42
CA LYS A 213 0.04 -23.81 -13.04
C LYS A 213 -0.33 -22.33 -13.04
N ARG A 214 0.05 -21.58 -11.99
CA ARG A 214 -0.19 -20.13 -11.86
C ARG A 214 0.97 -19.30 -12.39
N TRP A 215 2.18 -19.82 -12.32
CA TRP A 215 3.40 -19.20 -12.78
C TRP A 215 3.26 -18.66 -14.20
N PHE A 216 2.90 -19.53 -15.15
CA PHE A 216 2.71 -19.15 -16.56
C PHE A 216 1.40 -18.40 -16.84
N LYS A 217 0.50 -18.28 -15.87
CA LYS A 217 -0.76 -17.50 -15.98
C LYS A 217 -0.65 -16.08 -15.41
N GLY A 218 0.57 -15.59 -15.19
CA GLY A 218 0.85 -14.22 -14.77
C GLY A 218 1.36 -14.10 -13.33
N ALA A 219 1.33 -15.16 -12.52
CA ALA A 219 1.90 -15.12 -11.16
C ALA A 219 3.42 -14.87 -11.19
N LYS A 220 4.11 -15.35 -12.24
CA LYS A 220 5.53 -15.11 -12.48
C LYS A 220 5.92 -13.65 -12.27
N LYS A 221 5.22 -12.71 -12.93
CA LYS A 221 5.47 -11.27 -12.80
C LYS A 221 5.40 -10.83 -11.35
N PHE A 222 4.40 -11.27 -10.59
CA PHE A 222 4.20 -10.83 -9.21
C PHE A 222 5.27 -11.39 -8.29
N VAL A 223 5.61 -12.67 -8.43
CA VAL A 223 6.63 -13.34 -7.60
C VAL A 223 8.03 -12.79 -7.89
N GLU A 224 8.40 -12.64 -9.15
CA GLU A 224 9.71 -12.09 -9.55
C GLU A 224 9.90 -10.64 -9.10
N ASN A 225 8.89 -9.78 -9.29
CA ASN A 225 8.99 -8.39 -8.83
C ASN A 225 8.99 -8.28 -7.30
N ALA A 226 8.26 -9.15 -6.60
CA ALA A 226 8.23 -9.12 -5.14
C ALA A 226 9.58 -9.56 -4.54
N ALA A 227 10.15 -10.67 -5.04
CA ALA A 227 11.49 -11.11 -4.63
C ALA A 227 12.60 -10.12 -5.05
N GLY A 228 12.56 -9.62 -6.30
CA GLY A 228 13.56 -8.70 -6.83
C GLY A 228 13.51 -7.29 -6.25
N SER A 229 12.39 -6.87 -5.64
CA SER A 229 12.27 -5.58 -4.94
C SER A 229 12.70 -5.63 -3.47
N PHE A 230 13.06 -6.81 -2.96
CA PHE A 230 13.47 -6.97 -1.58
C PHE A 230 14.81 -6.27 -1.32
N SER A 231 14.80 -5.33 -0.38
CA SER A 231 15.98 -4.56 0.03
C SER A 231 16.03 -4.43 1.55
N VAL A 232 17.24 -4.34 2.09
CA VAL A 232 17.52 -4.27 3.53
C VAL A 232 18.32 -2.99 3.76
N ALA A 233 17.86 -2.18 4.73
CA ALA A 233 18.52 -0.93 5.09
C ALA A 233 19.87 -1.21 5.80
#